data_AF-A0A818HS54-F1
#
_entry.id   AF-A0A818HS54-F1
#
_cell.length_a   1.000
_cell.length_b   1.000
_cell.length_c   1.000
_cell.angle_alpha   90.00
_cell.angle_beta   90.00
_cell.angle_gamma   90.00
#
_symmetry.space_group_name_H-M   'P 1'
#
loop_
_entity.id
_entity.type
_entity.pdbx_description
1 polymer ?
#
loop_
_entity_poly.entity_id
_entity_poly.type
_entity_poly.pdbx_seq_one_letter_code
_entity_poly.pdbx_strand_id
1 'polypeptide(L)'
;MDFRALLIQVQDRLSNADRRRLHFLFSDDIPKWYNIDPSMSGTLDLLQWLIEHGKISEEDITILMKAFREINCPEAVNLLMGMLRMIISCLIHLT
;
A
#
# COMPACT_ATOMS: atom_id res chain seq x y z
N MET A 1 -5.57 -14.92 -0.97
CA MET A 1 -5.01 -14.21 0.19
C MET A 1 -5.96 -13.04 0.45
N ASP A 2 -6.11 -12.54 1.67
CA ASP A 2 -6.97 -11.36 1.88
C ASP A 2 -6.15 -10.10 1.64
N PHE A 3 -6.41 -9.39 0.52
CA PHE A 3 -5.73 -8.14 0.19
C PHE A 3 -5.92 -7.08 1.28
N ARG A 4 -7.05 -7.07 2.00
CA ARG A 4 -7.25 -6.15 3.13
C ARG A 4 -6.30 -6.46 4.28
N ALA A 5 -6.08 -7.75 4.57
CA ALA A 5 -5.13 -8.16 5.60
C ALA A 5 -3.68 -7.77 5.26
N LEU A 6 -3.33 -7.73 3.97
CA LEU A 6 -2.05 -7.18 3.52
C LEU A 6 -1.96 -5.68 3.80
N LEU A 7 -2.99 -4.89 3.47
CA LEU A 7 -2.97 -3.44 3.67
C LEU A 7 -2.84 -3.06 5.16
N ILE A 8 -3.47 -3.84 6.05
CA ILE A 8 -3.30 -3.70 7.50
C ILE A 8 -1.83 -3.93 7.89
N GLN A 9 -1.22 -5.02 7.41
CA GLN A 9 0.19 -5.30 7.68
C GLN A 9 1.12 -4.23 7.11
N VAL A 10 0.82 -3.69 5.93
CA VAL A 10 1.56 -2.58 5.33
C VAL A 10 1.45 -1.34 6.21
N GLN A 11 0.24 -0.97 6.63
CA GLN A 11 0.01 0.19 7.47
C GLN A 11 0.75 0.07 8.81
N ASP A 12 0.81 -1.12 9.40
CA ASP A 12 1.56 -1.40 10.63
C ASP A 12 3.08 -1.22 10.49
N ARG A 13 3.61 -1.22 9.25
CA ARG A 13 5.03 -0.94 8.97
C ARG A 13 5.32 0.53 8.76
N LEU A 14 4.29 1.38 8.61
CA LEU A 14 4.48 2.81 8.34
C LEU A 14 4.61 3.61 9.65
N SER A 15 5.76 4.28 9.81
CA SER A 15 5.93 5.27 10.86
C SER A 15 4.95 6.45 10.65
N ASN A 16 4.79 7.30 11.68
CA ASN A 16 4.03 8.54 11.52
C ASN A 16 4.59 9.43 10.40
N ALA A 17 5.91 9.41 10.18
CA ALA A 17 6.55 10.17 9.11
C ALA A 17 6.23 9.58 7.73
N ASP A 18 6.26 8.26 7.60
CA ASP A 18 5.93 7.57 6.35
C ASP A 18 4.46 7.78 5.97
N ARG A 19 3.55 7.72 6.93
CA ARG A 19 2.13 8.01 6.70
C ARG A 19 1.92 9.42 6.18
N ARG A 20 2.57 10.43 6.77
CA ARG A 20 2.51 11.81 6.27
C ARG A 20 3.06 11.95 4.85
N ARG A 21 4.18 11.29 4.55
CA ARG A 21 4.77 11.29 3.20
C ARG A 21 3.86 10.60 2.19
N LEU A 22 3.23 9.49 2.56
CA LEU A 22 2.30 8.75 1.72
C LEU A 22 1.05 9.59 1.39
N HIS A 23 0.45 10.19 2.42
CA HIS A 23 -0.66 11.14 2.24
C HIS A 23 -0.24 12.31 1.35
N PHE A 24 0.94 12.90 1.57
CA PHE A 24 1.46 13.95 0.70
C PHE A 24 1.62 13.47 -0.76
N LEU A 25 2.17 12.28 -0.97
CA LEU A 25 2.41 11.72 -2.30
C LEU A 25 1.11 11.53 -3.10
N PHE A 26 0.04 11.08 -2.46
CA PHE A 26 -1.27 10.90 -3.10
C PHE A 26 -2.16 12.14 -3.05
N SER A 27 -1.66 13.28 -2.56
CA SER A 27 -2.47 14.48 -2.33
C SER A 27 -3.10 15.07 -3.60
N ASP A 28 -2.45 14.88 -4.75
CA ASP A 28 -2.96 15.32 -6.05
C ASP A 28 -3.94 14.32 -6.68
N ASP A 29 -3.91 13.06 -6.23
CA ASP A 29 -4.77 11.98 -6.75
C ASP A 29 -6.12 11.87 -6.02
N ILE A 30 -6.22 12.42 -4.81
CA ILE A 30 -7.39 12.26 -3.94
C ILE A 30 -8.05 13.60 -3.58
N PRO A 31 -9.35 13.61 -3.25
CA PRO A 31 -10.00 14.84 -2.79
C PRO A 31 -9.32 15.39 -1.52
N LYS A 32 -9.11 16.71 -1.47
CA LYS A 32 -8.38 17.37 -0.38
C LYS A 32 -8.95 17.11 1.03
N TRP A 33 -10.25 16.84 1.13
CA TRP A 33 -10.91 16.52 2.40
C TRP A 33 -10.62 15.11 2.91
N TYR A 34 -10.18 14.20 2.02
CA TYR A 34 -9.83 12.83 2.35
C TYR A 34 -8.39 12.70 2.87
N ASN A 35 -7.50 13.60 2.43
CA ASN A 35 -6.05 13.53 2.69
C ASN A 35 -5.60 14.21 4.00
N ILE A 36 -6.50 14.37 4.96
CA ILE A 36 -6.25 15.24 6.13
C ILE A 36 -5.72 14.45 7.33
N ASP A 37 -5.99 13.14 7.39
CA ASP A 37 -5.66 12.31 8.55
C ASP A 37 -4.52 11.30 8.29
N PRO A 38 -3.27 11.63 8.63
CA PRO A 38 -2.15 10.69 8.55
C PRO A 38 -2.11 9.70 9.74
N SER A 39 -3.21 9.49 10.46
CA SER A 39 -3.32 8.42 11.46
C SER A 39 -3.24 7.03 10.82
N MET A 40 -3.19 5.99 11.65
CA MET A 40 -3.25 4.60 11.18
C MET A 40 -4.57 4.36 10.43
N SER A 41 -5.70 4.80 11.01
CA SER A 41 -7.03 4.70 10.39
C SER A 41 -7.09 5.47 9.07
N GLY A 42 -6.70 6.74 9.08
CA GLY A 42 -6.75 7.57 7.86
C GLY A 42 -5.81 7.08 6.76
N THR A 43 -4.73 6.36 7.11
CA THR A 43 -3.88 5.67 6.11
C THR A 43 -4.56 4.43 5.53
N LEU A 44 -5.30 3.66 6.33
CA LEU A 44 -6.10 2.55 5.80
C LEU A 44 -7.23 3.07 4.91
N ASP A 45 -7.88 4.17 5.30
CA ASP A 45 -8.90 4.84 4.51
C ASP A 45 -8.32 5.30 3.16
N LEU A 46 -7.16 5.97 3.17
CA LEU A 46 -6.40 6.32 1.95
C LEU A 46 -6.21 5.12 1.03
N LEU A 47 -5.68 4.02 1.56
CA LEU A 47 -5.42 2.80 0.78
C LEU A 47 -6.72 2.18 0.25
N GLN A 48 -7.78 2.17 1.04
CA GLN A 48 -9.10 1.68 0.64
C GLN A 48 -9.69 2.53 -0.50
N TRP A 49 -9.58 3.85 -0.42
CA TRP A 49 -10.05 4.76 -1.47
C TRP A 49 -9.31 4.53 -2.79
N LEU A 50 -7.98 4.35 -2.73
CA LEU A 50 -7.17 4.04 -3.91
C LEU A 50 -7.61 2.74 -4.59
N ILE A 51 -8.10 1.76 -3.83
CA ILE A 51 -8.66 0.51 -4.37
C ILE A 51 -10.00 0.75 -5.04
N GLU A 52 -10.91 1.43 -4.34
CA GLU A 52 -12.27 1.70 -4.83
C GLU A 52 -12.28 2.51 -6.12
N HIS A 53 -11.23 3.32 -6.34
CA HIS A 53 -11.06 4.14 -7.54
C HIS A 53 -10.06 3.54 -8.55
N GLY A 54 -9.67 2.28 -8.38
CA GLY A 54 -8.84 1.53 -9.34
C GLY A 54 -7.42 2.06 -9.51
N LYS A 55 -6.90 2.80 -8.51
CA LYS A 55 -5.52 3.30 -8.49
C LYS A 55 -4.53 2.23 -8.06
N ILE A 56 -4.96 1.29 -7.22
CA ILE A 56 -4.20 0.10 -6.83
C ILE A 56 -5.12 -1.11 -6.83
N SER A 57 -4.58 -2.31 -7.05
CA SER A 57 -5.35 -3.55 -6.98
C SER A 57 -4.49 -4.71 -6.44
N GLU A 58 -5.14 -5.82 -6.08
CA GLU A 58 -4.41 -7.04 -5.65
C GLU A 58 -3.57 -7.63 -6.80
N GLU A 59 -4.08 -7.51 -8.03
CA GLU A 59 -3.42 -8.01 -9.24
C GLU A 59 -2.23 -7.12 -9.65
N ASP A 60 -2.30 -5.82 -9.35
CA ASP A 60 -1.25 -4.84 -9.63
C ASP A 60 -0.92 -3.97 -8.41
N ILE A 61 0.03 -4.45 -7.62
CA ILE A 61 0.60 -3.71 -6.48
C ILE A 61 1.78 -2.80 -6.88
N THR A 62 2.09 -2.66 -8.18
CA THR A 62 3.28 -1.94 -8.66
C THR A 62 3.27 -0.47 -8.25
N ILE A 63 2.09 0.16 -8.33
CA ILE A 63 1.90 1.56 -7.91
C ILE A 63 2.19 1.71 -6.42
N LEU A 64 1.68 0.78 -5.60
CA LEU A 64 1.90 0.79 -4.16
C LEU A 64 3.38 0.56 -3.81
N MET A 65 4.06 -0.35 -4.51
CA MET A 65 5.51 -0.55 -4.36
C MET A 65 6.32 0.68 -4.77
N LYS A 66 5.95 1.35 -5.86
CA LYS A 66 6.61 2.59 -6.31
C LYS A 66 6.44 3.69 -5.28
N ALA A 67 5.23 3.87 -4.76
CA ALA A 67 4.93 4.85 -3.71
C ALA A 67 5.79 4.61 -2.46
N PHE A 68 5.90 3.36 -2.00
CA PHE A 68 6.74 3.05 -0.83
C PHE A 68 8.24 3.22 -1.05
N ARG A 69 8.73 3.02 -2.28
CA ARG A 69 10.11 3.37 -2.63
C ARG A 69 10.32 4.89 -2.60
N GLU A 70 9.36 5.66 -3.10
CA GLU A 70 9.43 7.11 -3.19
C GLU A 70 9.44 7.78 -1.81
N ILE A 71 8.67 7.27 -0.85
CA ILE A 71 8.69 7.78 0.54
C ILE A 71 9.84 7.20 1.38
N ASN A 72 10.69 6.35 0.79
CA ASN A 72 11.80 5.64 1.41
C ASN A 72 11.39 4.72 2.58
N CYS A 73 10.37 3.88 2.36
CA CYS A 73 9.88 2.88 3.33
C CYS A 73 10.23 1.45 2.87
N PRO A 74 11.46 0.96 3.11
CA PRO A 74 11.90 -0.35 2.65
C PRO A 74 11.16 -1.51 3.31
N GLU A 75 10.67 -1.35 4.55
CA GLU A 75 9.91 -2.37 5.27
C GLU A 75 8.62 -2.75 4.54
N ALA A 76 7.86 -1.73 4.09
CA ALA A 76 6.64 -1.95 3.32
C ALA A 76 6.94 -2.57 1.94
N VAL A 77 8.00 -2.12 1.26
CA VAL A 77 8.43 -2.71 -0.02
C VAL A 77 8.81 -4.19 0.15
N ASN A 78 9.56 -4.53 1.20
CA ASN A 78 9.96 -5.91 1.48
C ASN A 78 8.75 -6.81 1.78
N LEU A 79 7.76 -6.31 2.50
CA LEU A 79 6.50 -7.03 2.75
C LEU A 79 5.78 -7.36 1.44
N LEU A 80 5.62 -6.37 0.55
CA LEU A 80 4.98 -6.56 -0.76
C LEU A 80 5.77 -7.52 -1.66
N MET A 81 7.10 -7.42 -1.68
CA MET A 81 7.96 -8.34 -2.44
C MET A 81 7.88 -9.78 -1.90
N GLY A 82 7.80 -9.96 -0.58
CA GLY A 82 7.65 -11.27 0.04
C GLY A 82 6.36 -11.96 -0.42
N MET A 83 5.26 -11.21 -0.50
CA MET A 83 4.00 -11.73 -1.01
C MET A 83 4.07 -12.09 -2.49
N LEU A 84 4.64 -11.23 -3.36
CA LEU A 84 4.83 -11.56 -4.78
C LEU A 84 5.64 -12.85 -4.96
N ARG A 85 6.70 -13.04 -4.17
CA ARG A 85 7.50 -14.28 -4.19
C ARG A 85 6.67 -15.50 -3.78
N MET A 86 5.79 -15.38 -2.79
CA MET A 86 4.90 -16.49 -2.40
C MET A 86 3.92 -16.84 -3.53
N ILE A 87 3.31 -15.85 -4.17
CA ILE A 87 2.37 -16.09 -5.28
C ILE A 87 3.10 -16.80 -6.44
N ILE A 88 4.26 -16.28 -6.85
CA ILE A 88 5.06 -16.89 -7.93
C ILE A 88 5.47 -18.32 -7.56
N SER A 89 5.92 -18.54 -6.32
CA SER A 89 6.30 -19.87 -5.84
C SER A 89 5.14 -20.86 -5.90
N CYS A 90 3.94 -20.45 -5.47
CA CYS A 90 2.73 -21.28 -5.56
C CYS A 90 2.34 -21.60 -7.01
N LEU A 91 2.47 -20.64 -7.92
CA LEU A 91 2.17 -20.84 -9.33
C LEU A 91 3.14 -21.85 -9.98
N ILE A 92 4.43 -21.78 -9.66
CA ILE A 92 5.45 -22.70 -10.18
C ILE A 92 5.23 -24.14 -9.68
N HIS A 93 4.72 -24.35 -8.47
CA HIS A 93 4.44 -25.70 -7.94
C HIS A 93 3.11 -26.30 -8.46
N LEU A 94 2.30 -25.52 -9.19
CA LEU A 94 1.02 -25.95 -9.77
C LEU A 94 1.10 -26.22 -11.29
N THR A 95 2.28 -26.01 -11.89
CA THR A 95 2.59 -26.30 -13.31
C THR A 95 3.56 -27.46 -13.41
#